data_AF-A0A537KG87-F1
#
_entry.id   AF-A0A537KG87-F1
#
_cell.length_a   1.000
_cell.length_b   1.000
_cell.length_c   1.000
_cell.angle_alpha   90.00
_cell.angle_beta   90.00
_cell.angle_gamma   90.00
#
_symmetry.space_group_name_H-M   'P 1'
#
loop_
_entity.id
_entity.type
_entity.pdbx_description
1 polymer ?
#
loop_
_entity_poly.entity_id
_entity_poly.type
_entity_poly.pdbx_seq_one_letter_code
_entity_poly.pdbx_strand_id
1 'polypeptide(L)' 'MCADELNKISLTGKVEKRTLGGTSKMAHTGFVLQTRDGAIKLRRNQGNPFYDEFFEKYENKNITVEGYDMDQYFLVTDVK' A
#
# COMPACT_ATOMS: atom_id res chain seq x y z
N MET A 1 -21.47 -17.89 6.82
CA MET A 1 -20.72 -16.67 6.47
C MET A 1 -19.27 -17.09 6.40
N CYS A 2 -18.75 -17.27 5.19
CA CYS A 2 -17.40 -17.77 4.98
C CYS A 2 -16.42 -16.79 5.62
N ALA A 3 -15.58 -17.27 6.53
CA ALA A 3 -14.42 -16.54 6.98
C ALA A 3 -13.51 -16.45 5.76
N ASP A 4 -13.38 -15.26 5.19
CA ASP A 4 -12.33 -14.98 4.21
C ASP A 4 -11.02 -15.17 4.97
N GLU A 5 -10.36 -16.32 4.72
CA GLU A 5 -9.06 -16.61 5.26
C GLU A 5 -8.10 -15.58 4.66
N LEU A 6 -7.90 -14.47 5.38
CA LEU A 6 -6.92 -13.45 5.03
C LEU A 6 -5.55 -14.11 5.03
N ASN A 7 -5.17 -14.66 3.88
CA ASN A 7 -3.87 -15.28 3.70
C ASN A 7 -2.85 -14.16 3.63
N LYS A 8 -1.87 -14.21 4.52
CA LYS A 8 -0.73 -13.31 4.46
C LYS A 8 0.07 -13.65 3.20
N ILE A 9 0.13 -12.72 2.25
CA ILE A 9 0.89 -12.84 1.02
C ILE A 9 2.04 -11.85 0.98
N SER A 10 3.02 -12.12 0.11
CA SER A 10 4.15 -11.24 -0.16
C SER A 10 3.99 -10.65 -1.56
N LEU A 11 4.02 -9.32 -1.68
CA LEU A 11 3.99 -8.62 -2.96
C LEU A 11 5.32 -7.89 -3.17
N THR A 12 5.91 -8.07 -4.34
CA THR A 12 7.11 -7.35 -4.74
C THR A 12 6.77 -6.34 -5.82
N GLY A 13 7.22 -5.11 -5.64
CA GLY A 13 7.00 -4.05 -6.61
C GLY A 13 7.72 -2.76 -6.25
N LYS A 14 7.56 -1.76 -7.12
CA LYS A 14 8.13 -0.43 -6.90
C LYS A 14 7.16 0.41 -6.09
N VAL A 15 7.61 1.00 -4.99
CA VAL A 15 6.78 1.96 -4.24
C VAL A 15 6.78 3.28 -4.98
N GLU A 16 5.60 3.79 -5.28
CA GLU A 16 5.41 5.09 -5.89
C GLU A 16 4.48 5.94 -5.04
N LYS A 17 4.87 7.20 -4.83
CA LYS A 17 4.04 8.19 -4.18
C LYS A 17 3.06 8.72 -5.23
N ARG A 18 1.76 8.59 -4.97
CA ARG A 18 0.70 9.16 -5.82
C ARG A 18 -0.22 10.02 -5.00
N THR A 19 -0.62 11.14 -5.59
CA THR A 19 -1.71 11.95 -5.06
C THR A 19 -3.02 11.20 -5.29
N LEU A 20 -3.64 10.77 -4.20
CA LEU A 20 -4.95 10.10 -4.19
C LEU A 20 -6.02 11.15 -3.86
N GLY A 21 -7.03 11.27 -4.74
CA GLY A 21 -8.12 12.23 -4.60
C GLY A 21 -8.05 13.32 -5.68
N GLY A 22 -8.84 13.13 -6.74
CA GLY A 22 -9.01 14.14 -7.79
C GLY A 22 -9.99 15.22 -7.33
N THR A 23 -9.54 16.47 -7.37
CA THR A 23 -10.36 17.69 -7.26
C THR A 23 -10.77 18.10 -5.84
N SER A 24 -9.99 19.02 -5.27
CA SER A 24 -10.33 20.01 -4.24
C SER A 24 -11.00 19.54 -2.93
N LYS A 25 -10.18 19.53 -1.86
CA LYS A 25 -10.47 19.39 -0.41
C LYS A 25 -10.14 18.05 0.27
N MET A 26 -9.92 16.96 -0.47
CA MET A 26 -9.54 15.66 0.14
C MET A 26 -8.39 14.93 -0.59
N ALA A 27 -7.69 15.64 -1.47
CA ALA A 27 -6.47 15.14 -2.08
C ALA A 27 -5.42 14.92 -0.98
N HIS A 28 -4.97 13.67 -0.86
CA HIS A 28 -3.93 13.29 0.08
C HIS A 28 -2.87 12.47 -0.65
N THR A 29 -1.67 12.44 -0.07
CA THR A 29 -0.55 11.79 -0.73
C THR A 29 -0.40 10.37 -0.21
N GLY A 30 -0.76 9.39 -1.03
CA GLY A 30 -0.65 7.97 -0.69
C GLY A 30 0.56 7.31 -1.33
N PHE A 31 0.87 6.11 -0.84
CA PHE A 31 1.85 5.23 -1.45
C PHE A 31 1.14 4.06 -2.11
N VAL A 32 1.57 3.74 -3.34
CA VAL A 32 1.10 2.58 -4.09
C VAL A 32 2.28 1.68 -4.41
N LEU A 33 2.05 0.37 -4.41
CA LEU A 33 2.99 -0.61 -4.91
C LEU A 33 2.65 -0.88 -6.37
N GLN A 34 3.53 -0.45 -7.26
CA GLN A 34 3.46 -0.74 -8.68
C GLN A 34 4.03 -2.16 -8.89
N THR A 35 3.13 -3.11 -9.14
CA THR A 35 3.47 -4.47 -9.55
C THR A 35 3.29 -4.61 -11.07
N ARG A 36 3.57 -5.81 -11.61
CA ARG A 36 3.31 -6.12 -13.02
C ARG A 36 1.82 -6.08 -13.39
N ASP A 37 0.95 -6.37 -12.42
CA ASP A 37 -0.49 -6.51 -12.63
C ASP A 37 -1.21 -5.15 -12.51
N GLY A 38 -0.67 -4.26 -11.68
CA GLY A 38 -1.24 -2.93 -11.49
C GLY A 38 -0.61 -2.17 -10.34
N ALA A 39 -1.27 -1.07 -9.96
CA ALA A 39 -0.89 -0.27 -8.80
C ALA A 39 -1.83 -0.59 -7.63
N ILE A 40 -1.29 -1.09 -6.53
CA ILE A 40 -2.05 -1.45 -5.34
C ILE A 40 -1.77 -0.43 -4.23
N LYS A 41 -2.81 0.11 -3.59
CA LYS A 41 -2.62 1.06 -2.48
C LYS A 41 -2.02 0.36 -1.27
N LEU A 42 -0.94 0.89 -0.72
CA LEU A 42 -0.34 0.36 0.50
C LEU A 42 -0.93 1.04 1.72
N ARG A 43 -1.27 0.26 2.75
CA ARG A 43 -1.73 0.76 4.04
C ARG A 43 -1.07 -0.03 5.15
N ARG A 44 -0.72 0.60 6.27
CA ARG A 44 -0.27 -0.10 7.48
C ARG A 44 -1.35 -0.03 8.55
N ASN A 45 -1.35 -1.03 9.45
CA ASN A 45 -2.24 -1.02 10.60
C ASN A 45 -1.86 0.08 11.62
N GLN A 46 -0.57 0.39 11.71
CA GLN A 46 -0.03 1.56 12.43
C GLN A 46 0.63 2.50 11.44
N GLY A 47 -0.04 3.60 11.13
CA GLY A 47 0.47 4.62 10.20
C GLY A 47 -0.58 5.68 9.93
N ASN A 48 -0.14 6.84 9.45
CA ASN A 48 -1.07 7.90 9.05
C ASN A 48 -1.71 7.47 7.71
N PRO A 49 -3.05 7.34 7.63
CA PRO A 49 -3.73 6.88 6.42
C PRO A 49 -3.57 7.84 5.23
N PHE A 50 -3.08 9.05 5.48
CA PHE A 50 -2.89 10.11 4.50
C PHE A 50 -1.43 10.36 4.12
N TYR A 51 -0.47 9.81 4.89
CA TYR A 51 0.97 9.98 4.68
C TYR A 51 1.76 9.07 5.63
N ASP A 52 2.57 8.17 5.08
CA ASP A 52 3.34 7.23 5.89
C ASP A 52 4.84 7.43 5.65
N GLU A 53 5.52 8.09 6.60
CA GLU A 53 6.99 8.33 6.56
C GLU A 53 7.77 7.02 6.36
N PHE A 54 7.19 5.91 6.81
CA PHE A 54 7.77 4.59 6.61
C PHE A 54 7.80 4.16 5.15
N PHE A 55 6.81 4.51 4.33
CA PHE A 55 6.88 4.22 2.89
C PHE A 55 7.67 5.26 2.13
N GLU A 56 7.79 6.47 2.65
CA GLU A 56 8.60 7.51 2.01
C GLU A 56 10.07 7.10 1.86
N LYS A 57 10.66 6.44 2.86
CA LYS A 57 12.04 5.89 2.74
C LYS A 57 12.20 4.82 1.66
N TYR A 58 11.10 4.25 1.19
CA TYR A 58 11.06 3.26 0.11
C TYR A 58 10.53 3.83 -1.20
N GLU A 59 10.21 5.13 -1.26
CA GLU A 59 9.75 5.76 -2.49
C GLU A 59 10.76 5.54 -3.62
N ASN A 60 10.23 5.16 -4.78
CA ASN A 60 10.97 4.77 -5.97
C ASN A 60 11.88 3.53 -5.82
N LYS A 61 11.81 2.81 -4.70
CA LYS A 61 12.54 1.55 -4.50
C LYS A 61 11.65 0.36 -4.77
N ASN A 62 12.28 -0.71 -5.26
CA ASN A 62 11.63 -2.00 -5.41
C ASN A 62 11.79 -2.78 -4.11
N ILE A 63 10.70 -3.02 -3.39
CA ILE A 63 10.67 -3.70 -2.09
C ILE A 63 9.73 -4.89 -2.14
N THR A 64 9.84 -5.78 -1.16
CA THR A 64 8.87 -6.84 -0.95
C THR A 64 8.08 -6.54 0.32
N VAL A 65 6.77 -6.35 0.19
CA VAL A 65 5.88 -6.13 1.33
C VAL A 65 5.13 -7.40 1.65
N GLU A 66 4.98 -7.72 2.93
CA GLU A 66 4.19 -8.84 3.39
C GLU A 66 2.97 -8.36 4.16
N GLY A 67 1.82 -8.93 3.87
CA GLY A 67 0.57 -8.41 4.41
C GLY A 67 -0.65 -9.14 3.89
N TYR A 68 -1.81 -8.51 4.10
CA TYR A 68 -3.09 -9.05 3.68
C TYR A 68 -3.60 -8.24 2.50
N ASP A 69 -3.98 -8.93 1.43
CA ASP A 69 -4.70 -8.29 0.34
C ASP A 69 -6.12 -7.97 0.80
N MET A 70 -6.49 -6.70 0.71
CA MET A 70 -7.86 -6.26 0.95
C MET A 70 -8.38 -5.69 -0.37
N ASP A 71 -9.70 -5.84 -0.60
CA ASP A 71 -10.40 -5.46 -1.83
C ASP A 71 -10.02 -4.08 -2.40
N GLN A 72 -9.67 -3.12 -1.53
CA GLN A 72 -9.32 -1.74 -1.91
C GLN A 72 -7.87 -1.33 -1.63
N TYR A 73 -7.12 -2.11 -0.84
CA TYR A 73 -5.76 -1.77 -0.40
C TYR A 73 -5.03 -2.99 0.14
N PHE A 74 -3.71 -2.97 0.09
CA PHE A 74 -2.89 -3.99 0.70
C PHE A 74 -2.50 -3.57 2.12
N LEU A 75 -2.91 -4.35 3.13
CA LEU A 75 -2.56 -4.13 4.51
C LEU A 75 -1.16 -4.70 4.80
N VAL A 76 -0.15 -3.86 4.72
CA VAL A 76 1.25 -4.20 4.99
C VAL A 76 1.44 -4.43 6.49
N THR A 77 1.98 -5.60 6.79
CA THR A 77 2.42 -6.01 8.14
C THR A 77 3.93 -5.93 8.30
N ASP A 78 4.68 -6.20 7.24
CA ASP A 78 6.14 -6.23 7.24
C ASP A 78 6.70 -5.80 5.87
N VAL A 79 7.93 -5.29 5.83
CA VAL A 79 8.62 -4.89 4.60
C VAL A 79 10.06 -5.40 4.62
N LYS A 80 10.44 -6.03 3.51
CA LYS A 80 11.76 -6.57 3.22
C LYS A 80 12.44 -5.81 2.09
#